data_AF-A0A533RVE1-F1
#
_entry.id   AF-A0A533RVE1-F1
#
_cell.length_a   1.000
_cell.length_b   1.000
_cell.length_c   1.000
_cell.angle_alpha   90.00
_cell.angle_beta   90.00
_cell.angle_gamma   90.00
#
_symmetry.space_group_name_H-M   'P 1'
#
loop_
_entity.id
_entity.type
_entity.pdbx_description
1 polymer ?
#
loop_
_entity_poly.entity_id
_entity_poly.type
_entity_poly.pdbx_seq_one_letter_code
_entity_poly.pdbx_strand_id
1 'polypeptide(L)' 'MDQSVSRVRVEDIEAALGQVGEIKAARVVPAPDGSIAEIHILALPSKPPKQLVRDIESTIMA' A
#
# COMPACT_ATOMS: atom_id res chain seq x y z
N MET A 1 -23.76 -14.28 0.10
CA MET A 1 -22.46 -14.58 -0.53
C MET A 1 -21.46 -13.59 0.03
N ASP A 2 -20.39 -14.15 0.58
CA ASP A 2 -19.29 -13.59 1.37
C ASP A 2 -19.01 -12.06 1.23
N GLN A 3 -19.27 -11.29 2.30
CA GLN A 3 -18.83 -9.88 2.43
C GLN A 3 -17.84 -9.73 3.59
N SER A 4 -17.04 -10.75 3.86
CA SER A 4 -16.01 -10.70 4.90
C SER A 4 -14.70 -10.14 4.32
N VAL A 5 -14.76 -9.04 3.57
CA VAL A 5 -13.55 -8.25 3.34
C VAL A 5 -13.35 -7.46 4.63
N SER A 6 -12.57 -8.06 5.54
CA SER A 6 -12.10 -7.39 6.75
C SER A 6 -11.65 -5.98 6.38
N ARG A 7 -12.25 -4.97 6.99
CA ARG A 7 -11.90 -3.57 6.75
C ARG A 7 -10.46 -3.37 7.21
N VAL A 8 -9.50 -3.56 6.31
CA VAL A 8 -8.08 -3.35 6.58
C VAL A 8 -7.94 -1.87 6.93
N ARG A 9 -7.36 -1.58 8.10
CA ARG A 9 -7.17 -0.18 8.49
C ARG A 9 -6.07 0.39 7.61
N VAL A 10 -6.23 1.66 7.23
CA VAL A 10 -5.22 2.45 6.52
C VAL A 10 -3.85 2.28 7.19
N GLU A 11 -3.82 2.27 8.51
CA GLU A 11 -2.65 2.09 9.37
C GLU A 11 -1.94 0.74 9.13
N ASP A 12 -2.71 -0.34 8.95
CA ASP A 12 -2.16 -1.68 8.71
C ASP A 12 -1.49 -1.76 7.33
N ILE A 13 -2.08 -1.09 6.33
CA ILE A 13 -1.53 -1.00 4.97
C ILE A 13 -0.24 -0.17 4.97
N GLU A 14 -0.25 0.98 5.64
CA GLU A 14 0.94 1.82 5.77
C GLU A 14 2.07 1.09 6.50
N ALA A 15 1.76 0.32 7.55
CA ALA A 15 2.73 -0.51 8.26
C ALA A 15 3.30 -1.62 7.37
N ALA A 16 2.45 -2.32 6.62
CA ALA A 16 2.87 -3.37 5.69
C ALA A 16 3.76 -2.81 4.56
N LEU A 17 3.38 -1.67 3.98
CA LEU A 17 4.19 -0.99 2.96
C LEU A 17 5.53 -0.50 3.53
N GLY A 18 5.57 -0.10 4.81
CA GLY A 18 6.81 0.24 5.51
C GLY A 18 7.77 -0.94 5.71
N GLN A 19 7.29 -2.19 5.62
CA GLN A 19 8.16 -3.38 5.66
C GLN A 19 8.86 -3.67 4.33
N VAL A 20 8.40 -3.06 3.23
CA VAL A 20 9.11 -3.13 1.95
C VAL A 20 10.38 -2.30 2.09
N GLY A 21 11.55 -2.96 2.17
CA GLY A 21 12.82 -2.35 2.61
C GLY A 21 13.33 -1.13 1.81
N GLU A 22 12.68 -0.76 0.71
CA GLU A 22 13.03 0.40 -0.11
C GLU A 22 12.06 1.58 0.05
N ILE A 23 10.95 1.37 0.76
CA ILE A 23 9.94 2.39 1.07
C ILE A 23 10.35 3.07 2.39
N LYS A 24 10.61 4.38 2.32
CA LYS A 24 10.87 5.20 3.50
C LYS A 24 9.59 5.65 4.21
N ALA A 25 8.55 5.89 3.43
CA ALA A 25 7.25 6.27 3.95
C ALA A 25 6.16 5.88 2.94
N ALA A 26 5.02 5.44 3.46
CA ALA A 26 3.81 5.24 2.69
C ALA A 26 2.68 6.02 3.38
N ARG A 27 1.80 6.60 2.59
CA ARG A 27 0.57 7.22 3.10
C ARG A 27 -0.61 6.82 2.25
N VAL A 28 -1.64 6.29 2.88
CA VAL A 28 -2.86 5.85 2.22
C VAL A 28 -3.94 6.92 2.40
N VAL A 29 -4.54 7.35 1.29
CA VAL A 29 -5.63 8.33 1.26
C VAL A 29 -6.94 7.56 1.08
N PRO A 30 -7.78 7.46 2.12
CA PRO A 30 -9.08 6.80 2.00
C PRO A 30 -10.08 7.68 1.23
N ALA A 31 -10.88 7.05 0.39
CA ALA A 31 -12.02 7.67 -0.25
C ALA A 31 -13.22 7.81 0.72
N PRO A 32 -14.19 8.68 0.42
CA PRO A 32 -15.38 8.88 1.26
C PRO A 32 -16.24 7.63 1.44
N ASP A 33 -16.14 6.67 0.52
CA ASP A 33 -16.83 5.37 0.55
C ASP A 33 -16.09 4.30 1.39
N GLY A 34 -14.92 4.66 1.94
CA GLY A 34 -14.08 3.75 2.71
C GLY A 34 -13.17 2.85 1.88
N SER A 35 -13.12 3.04 0.56
CA SER A 35 -12.11 2.44 -0.32
C SER A 35 -10.79 3.20 -0.27
N ILE A 36 -9.74 2.67 -0.89
CA ILE A 36 -8.47 3.38 -1.04
C ILE A 36 -8.59 4.26 -2.29
N ALA A 37 -8.48 5.58 -2.12
CA ALA A 37 -8.44 6.51 -3.25
C ALA A 37 -7.04 6.49 -3.90
N GLU A 38 -6.03 6.73 -3.09
CA GLU A 38 -4.66 6.95 -3.54
C GLU A 38 -3.65 6.48 -2.49
N ILE A 39 -2.44 6.10 -2.94
CA ILE A 39 -1.33 5.74 -2.05
C ILE A 39 -0.10 6.54 -2.48
N HIS A 40 0.45 7.32 -1.56
CA HIS A 40 1.66 8.11 -1.77
C HIS A 40 2.85 7.36 -1.19
N ILE A 41 3.85 7.08 -2.01
CA ILE A 41 5.05 6.33 -1.63
C ILE A 41 6.28 7.22 -1.76
N LEU A 42 7.07 7.29 -0.70
CA LEU A 42 8.42 7.82 -0.71
C LEU A 42 9.40 6.65 -0.68
N ALA A 43 10.06 6.38 -1.81
CA ALA A 43 11.05 5.30 -1.91
C ALA A 43 12.44 5.83 -2.24
N LEU A 44 13.46 5.05 -1.89
CA LEU A 44 14.83 5.30 -2.35
C LEU A 44 14.91 5.09 -3.87
N PRO A 45 15.77 5.82 -4.60
CA PRO A 45 15.95 5.64 -6.04
C PRO A 45 16.73 4.36 -6.41
N SER A 46 16.75 3.35 -5.53
CA SER A 46 17.52 2.11 -5.71
C SER A 46 16.89 1.15 -6.72
N LYS A 47 15.56 1.21 -6.92
CA LYS A 47 14.83 0.36 -7.88
C LYS A 47 14.14 1.17 -8.97
N PRO A 48 14.00 0.60 -10.18
CA PRO A 48 13.21 1.23 -11.22
C PRO A 48 11.73 1.34 -10.80
N PRO A 49 11.02 2.44 -11.12
CA PRO A 49 9.66 2.71 -10.66
C PRO A 49 8.66 1.58 -10.96
N LYS A 50 8.80 0.89 -12.10
CA LYS A 50 7.92 -0.24 -12.46
C LYS A 50 8.08 -1.45 -11.54
N GLN A 51 9.29 -1.69 -11.04
CA GLN A 51 9.52 -2.80 -10.11
C GLN A 51 8.94 -2.45 -8.73
N LEU A 52 9.10 -1.20 -8.29
CA LEU A 52 8.51 -0.72 -7.04
C LEU A 52 6.99 -0.87 -7.03
N VAL A 53 6.32 -0.46 -8.12
CA VAL A 53 4.86 -0.63 -8.25
C VAL A 53 4.46 -2.10 -8.17
N ARG A 54 5.17 -3.01 -8.86
CA ARG A 54 4.89 -4.45 -8.79
C ARG A 54 5.06 -5.03 -7.40
N ASP A 55 6.11 -4.63 -6.69
CA ASP A 55 6.38 -5.10 -5.34
C ASP A 55 5.27 -4.64 -4.38
N ILE A 56 4.78 -3.41 -4.54
CA ILE A 56 3.63 -2.86 -3.80
C ILE A 56 2.34 -3.64 -4.10
N GLU A 57 2.01 -3.81 -5.38
CA GLU A 57 0.81 -4.57 -5.79
C GLU A 57 0.85 -5.99 -5.25
N SER A 58 2.01 -6.66 -5.35
CA SER A 58 2.20 -8.00 -4.81
C SER A 58 2.08 -8.06 -3.28
N THR A 59 2.50 -7.01 -2.57
CA THR A 59 2.40 -6.94 -1.10
C THR A 59 0.97 -6.71 -0.64
N ILE A 60 0.19 -5.92 -1.39
CA ILE A 60 -1.22 -5.64 -1.07
C ILE A 60 -2.13 -6.82 -1.43
N MET A 61 -1.76 -7.61 -2.45
CA MET A 61 -2.53 -8.78 -2.89
C MET A 61 -2.28 -10.05 -2.07
N ALA A 62 -1.20 -10.11 -1.27
CA ALA A 62 -0.82 -11.26 -0.46
C ALA A 62 -1.56 -11.28 0.90
#